data_AF-A0A1V1I1X5-F1
#
_entry.id   AF-A0A1V1I1X5-F1
#
_cell.length_a   1.000
_cell.length_b   1.000
_cell.length_c   1.000
_cell.angle_alpha   90.00
_cell.angle_beta   90.00
_cell.angle_gamma   90.00
#
_symmetry.space_group_name_H-M   'P 1'
#
loop_
_entity.id
_entity.type
_entity.pdbx_description
1 polymer ?
#
loop_
_entity_poly.entity_id
_entity_poly.type
_entity_poly.pdbx_seq_one_letter_code
_entity_poly.pdbx_strand_id
1 'polypeptide(L)'
;MLENLTVKDIPGRYKELVDNIGIEGFKYLVQMHGGTLFYVPTFETVNKLYRNRKIRESFRGDYNETAKRFGMSRTQIYNIINEK
;
A
#
# COMPACT_ATOMS: atom_id res chain seq x y z
N MET A 1 -5.57 17.98 22.71
CA MET A 1 -5.74 19.05 21.70
C MET A 1 -6.11 18.50 20.33
N LEU A 2 -5.29 17.61 19.75
CA LEU A 2 -5.59 16.99 18.46
C LEU A 2 -6.91 16.20 18.45
N GLU A 3 -7.22 15.52 19.55
CA GLU A 3 -8.46 14.72 19.75
C GLU A 3 -9.73 15.54 19.59
N ASN A 4 -9.70 16.83 19.94
CA ASN A 4 -10.85 17.72 19.86
C ASN A 4 -10.99 18.40 18.49
N LEU A 5 -10.06 18.17 17.55
CA LEU A 5 -10.16 18.73 16.21
C LEU A 5 -11.40 18.18 15.50
N THR A 6 -12.09 19.09 14.84
CA THR A 6 -13.22 18.81 13.97
C THR A 6 -12.86 19.13 12.53
N VAL A 7 -13.71 18.73 11.58
CA VAL A 7 -13.54 19.05 10.16
C VAL A 7 -13.45 20.57 9.90
N LYS A 8 -14.06 21.40 10.78
CA LYS A 8 -14.04 22.86 10.66
C LYS A 8 -12.64 23.47 10.88
N ASP A 9 -11.80 22.76 11.63
CA ASP A 9 -10.46 23.22 11.99
C ASP A 9 -9.42 22.85 10.91
N ILE A 10 -9.84 22.11 9.88
CA ILE A 10 -8.96 21.60 8.84
C ILE A 10 -8.78 22.64 7.72
N PRO A 11 -7.52 23.01 7.38
CA PRO A 11 -7.25 23.89 6.26
C PRO A 11 -7.85 23.36 4.96
N GLY A 12 -8.40 24.25 4.13
CA GLY A 12 -9.14 23.90 2.91
C GLY A 12 -8.43 22.90 2.00
N ARG A 13 -7.10 23.00 1.86
CA ARG A 13 -6.28 22.09 1.05
C ARG A 13 -6.33 20.61 1.46
N TYR A 14 -6.80 20.33 2.68
CA TYR A 14 -6.92 18.97 3.21
C TYR A 14 -8.37 18.49 3.34
N LYS A 15 -9.37 19.32 3.00
CA LYS A 15 -10.78 18.94 3.17
C LYS A 15 -11.14 17.70 2.37
N GLU A 16 -10.77 17.66 1.09
CA GLU A 16 -11.02 16.48 0.25
C GLU A 16 -10.40 15.21 0.85
N LEU A 17 -9.18 15.31 1.40
CA LEU A 17 -8.54 14.18 2.07
C LEU A 17 -9.35 13.74 3.30
N VAL A 18 -9.75 14.68 4.16
CA VAL A 18 -10.56 14.40 5.36
C VAL A 18 -11.94 13.84 5.00
N ASP A 19 -12.56 14.30 3.93
CA ASP A 19 -13.86 13.79 3.47
C ASP A 19 -13.76 12.33 3.01
N ASN A 20 -12.64 11.94 2.41
CA ASN A 20 -12.41 10.57 1.94
C ASN A 20 -11.95 9.59 3.04
N ILE A 21 -11.12 10.03 4.00
CA ILE A 21 -10.52 9.14 5.02
C ILE A 21 -11.12 9.30 6.42
N GLY A 22 -11.94 10.34 6.64
CA GLY A 22 -12.47 10.75 7.93
C GLY A 22 -11.48 11.57 8.78
N ILE A 23 -12.03 12.33 9.72
CA ILE A 23 -11.24 13.19 10.62
C ILE A 23 -10.29 12.39 11.52
N GLU A 24 -10.69 11.20 11.96
CA GLU A 24 -9.84 10.33 12.78
C GLU A 24 -8.64 9.77 12.00
N GLY A 25 -8.85 9.37 10.75
CA GLY A 25 -7.75 8.96 9.85
C GLY A 25 -6.76 10.10 9.60
N PHE A 26 -7.27 11.33 9.45
CA PHE A 26 -6.42 12.51 9.32
C PHE A 26 -5.63 12.83 10.59
N LYS A 27 -6.25 12.77 11.78
CA LYS A 27 -5.56 12.93 13.07
C LYS A 27 -4.42 11.92 13.20
N TYR A 28 -4.67 10.66 12.85
CA TYR A 28 -3.65 9.61 12.86
C TYR A 28 -2.48 9.94 11.92
N LEU A 29 -2.75 10.41 10.69
CA LEU A 29 -1.69 10.83 9.75
C LEU A 29 -0.85 11.98 10.32
N VAL A 30 -1.48 13.00 10.92
CA VAL A 30 -0.77 14.13 11.54
C VAL A 30 0.10 13.64 12.70
N GLN A 31 -0.39 12.72 13.52
CA GLN A 31 0.37 12.15 14.64
C GLN A 31 1.58 11.34 14.18
N MET A 32 1.42 10.54 13.12
CA MET A 32 2.48 9.64 12.64
C MET A 32 3.51 10.33 11.74
N HIS A 33 3.10 11.31 10.94
CA HIS A 33 3.91 11.86 9.85
C HIS A 33 3.96 13.39 9.80
N GLY A 34 3.31 14.09 10.72
CA GLY A 34 3.30 15.55 10.79
C GLY A 34 4.71 16.14 10.84
N GLY A 35 5.01 17.09 9.95
CA GLY A 35 6.32 17.74 9.86
C GLY A 35 7.38 16.95 9.09
N THR A 36 7.03 15.77 8.54
CA THR A 36 7.94 14.95 7.72
C THR A 36 7.45 14.84 6.27
N LEU A 37 8.34 14.46 5.36
CA LEU A 37 7.97 14.08 4.00
C LEU A 37 7.45 12.64 4.01
N PHE A 38 6.13 12.49 3.88
CA PHE A 38 5.48 11.19 3.76
C PHE A 38 5.10 10.89 2.31
N TYR A 39 5.66 9.82 1.75
CA TYR A 39 5.32 9.36 0.41
C TYR A 39 4.14 8.38 0.45
N VAL A 40 3.09 8.68 -0.31
CA VAL A 40 1.99 7.73 -0.55
C VAL A 40 2.35 6.89 -1.78
N PRO A 41 2.53 5.57 -1.64
CA PRO A 41 2.91 4.71 -2.77
C PRO A 41 1.81 4.62 -3.82
N THR A 42 2.22 4.42 -5.07
CA THR A 42 1.27 4.17 -6.16
C THR A 42 0.54 2.85 -5.97
N PHE A 43 -0.67 2.77 -6.53
CA PHE A 43 -1.44 1.52 -6.56
C PHE A 43 -0.63 0.37 -7.17
N GLU A 44 0.12 0.62 -8.24
CA GLU A 44 0.98 -0.38 -8.88
C GLU A 44 2.06 -0.92 -7.95
N THR A 45 2.69 -0.05 -7.16
CA THR A 45 3.72 -0.45 -6.18
C THR A 45 3.11 -1.35 -5.12
N VAL A 46 1.98 -0.96 -4.54
CA VAL A 46 1.27 -1.74 -3.53
C VAL A 46 0.80 -3.08 -4.11
N ASN A 47 0.23 -3.08 -5.32
CA ASN A 47 -0.26 -4.28 -5.99
C ASN A 47 0.88 -5.24 -6.35
N LYS A 48 2.04 -4.72 -6.77
CA LYS A 48 3.25 -5.53 -7.01
C LYS A 48 3.69 -6.25 -5.74
N LEU A 49 3.74 -5.56 -4.60
CA LEU A 49 4.09 -6.16 -3.31
C LEU A 49 3.07 -7.24 -2.90
N TYR A 50 1.78 -6.93 -3.01
CA TYR A 50 0.70 -7.87 -2.72
C TYR A 50 0.79 -9.14 -3.60
N ARG A 51 0.90 -8.96 -4.92
CA ARG A 51 1.01 -10.05 -5.89
C ARG A 51 2.24 -10.91 -5.60
N ASN A 52 3.39 -10.29 -5.37
CA ASN A 52 4.63 -11.02 -5.10
C ASN A 52 4.52 -11.85 -3.81
N ARG A 53 3.91 -11.29 -2.75
CA ARG A 53 3.59 -12.05 -1.52
C ARG A 53 2.69 -13.24 -1.84
N LYS A 54 1.61 -13.04 -2.61
CA LYS A 54 0.68 -14.12 -2.99
C LYS A 54 1.34 -15.20 -3.84
N ILE A 55 2.26 -14.84 -4.73
CA ILE A 55 3.05 -15.81 -5.50
C ILE A 55 3.87 -16.68 -4.55
N ARG A 56 4.59 -16.08 -3.59
CA ARG A 56 5.39 -16.82 -2.60
C ARG A 56 4.54 -17.75 -1.73
N GLU A 57 3.42 -17.25 -1.21
CA GLU A 57 2.48 -18.04 -0.38
C GLU A 57 1.86 -19.23 -1.12
N SER A 58 1.73 -19.14 -2.45
CA SER A 58 1.02 -20.13 -3.26
C SER A 58 1.95 -21.01 -4.11
N PHE A 59 3.26 -20.84 -3.99
CA PHE A 59 4.26 -21.62 -4.71
C PHE A 59 4.36 -23.04 -4.12
N ARG A 60 4.35 -24.05 -4.99
CA ARG A 60 4.39 -25.47 -4.60
C ARG A 60 5.56 -26.24 -5.23
N GLY A 61 6.63 -25.54 -5.61
CA GLY A 61 7.82 -26.14 -6.24
C GLY A 61 7.82 -26.09 -7.77
N ASP A 62 6.67 -25.89 -8.42
CA ASP A 62 6.58 -25.77 -9.89
C ASP A 62 6.50 -24.30 -10.35
N TYR A 63 7.58 -23.84 -10.97
CA TYR A 63 7.69 -22.49 -11.54
C TYR A 63 6.83 -22.29 -12.79
N ASN A 64 6.62 -23.32 -13.61
CA ASN A 64 5.84 -23.23 -14.84
C ASN A 64 4.34 -23.16 -14.54
N GLU A 65 3.86 -23.99 -13.61
CA GLU A 65 2.47 -23.95 -13.15
C GLU A 65 2.14 -22.56 -12.57
N THR A 66 3.03 -22.06 -11.70
CA THR A 66 2.85 -20.76 -11.06
C THR A 66 2.89 -19.61 -12.08
N ALA A 67 3.81 -19.67 -13.05
CA ALA A 67 3.88 -18.71 -14.16
C ALA A 67 2.57 -18.65 -14.96
N LYS A 68 2.01 -19.82 -15.30
CA LYS A 68 0.73 -19.92 -16.00
C LYS A 68 -0.41 -19.35 -15.16
N ARG A 69 -0.48 -19.67 -13.86
CA ARG A 69 -1.55 -19.18 -12.96
C ARG A 69 -1.57 -17.66 -12.83
N PHE A 70 -0.40 -17.04 -12.76
CA PHE A 70 -0.28 -15.59 -12.58
C PHE A 70 -0.11 -14.81 -13.89
N GLY A 71 -0.06 -15.48 -15.04
CA GLY A 71 0.14 -14.84 -16.34
C GLY A 71 1.49 -14.13 -16.46
N MET A 72 2.54 -14.67 -15.83
CA MET A 72 3.87 -14.08 -15.77
C MET A 72 4.91 -15.02 -16.38
N SER A 73 6.08 -14.49 -16.74
CA SER A 73 7.15 -15.35 -17.24
C SER A 73 7.74 -16.21 -16.11
N ARG A 74 8.25 -17.39 -16.46
CA ARG A 74 8.95 -18.28 -15.53
C ARG A 74 10.09 -17.55 -14.80
N THR A 75 10.84 -16.70 -15.52
CA THR A 75 11.93 -15.88 -14.96
C THR A 75 11.42 -14.89 -13.92
N GLN A 76 10.28 -14.20 -14.17
CA GLN A 76 9.72 -13.29 -13.18
C GLN A 76 9.27 -14.03 -11.92
N ILE A 77 8.63 -15.20 -12.07
CA ILE A 77 8.25 -16.04 -10.93
C ILE A 77 9.48 -16.52 -10.16
N TYR A 78 10.52 -16.99 -10.87
CA TYR A 78 11.78 -17.40 -10.27
C TYR A 78 12.41 -16.27 -9.45
N ASN A 79 12.48 -15.06 -10.01
CA ASN A 79 13.03 -13.90 -9.30
C ASN A 79 12.19 -13.58 -8.07
N ILE A 80 10.86 -13.55 -8.17
CA ILE A 80 9.98 -13.26 -7.04
C ILE A 80 10.17 -14.28 -5.91
N ILE A 81 10.29 -15.56 -6.22
CA ILE A 81 10.44 -16.60 -5.20
C ILE A 81 11.82 -16.55 -4.52
N ASN A 82 12.87 -16.20 -5.28
CA ASN A 82 14.25 -16.28 -4.80
C ASN A 82 14.85 -14.91 -4.39
N GLU A 83 14.15 -13.81 -4.61
CA GLU A 83 14.51 -12.47 -4.11
C GLU A 83 14.36 -12.43 -2.58
N LYS A 84 15.47 -12.12 -1.88
CA LYS A 84 15.55 -12.03 -0.41
C LYS A 84 14.72 -10.88 0.14
#